data_AF-A0A1F4K5U8-F1
#
_entry.id   AF-A0A1F4K5U8-F1
#
_cell.length_a   1.000
_cell.length_b   1.000
_cell.length_c   1.000
_cell.angle_alpha   90.00
_cell.angle_beta   90.00
_cell.angle_gamma   90.00
#
_symmetry.space_group_name_H-M   'P 1'
#
loop_
_entity.id
_entity.type
_entity.pdbx_description
1 polymer ?
#
loop_
_entity_poly.entity_id
_entity_poly.type
_entity_poly.pdbx_seq_one_letter_code
_entity_poly.pdbx_strand_id
1 'polypeptide(L)'
;MKRVAQLLQQHDLRQALVRLWVLGSNGPRLNTWEQTRSTDEALESERQQFLTDIQSQVTPSMDRIKAAPLALIRALDDYIAHTNSPYNTPARFDTETLARTEDGKGYWLAPVVLQARRNASLNRQACNLGAWFHRHVVLPTETAYGLRVHINISQSTVSEGFTKLWSDEQPALKVWIGHFNDAADVQWTRNDIGNWRTACVAPQDVRSASLLTAVASATEAGANIIVFPEFTLDMDHRQALVRHLYRNPTPSLFMVLAGSFHETEGHKAFNTAPLYSSDTGETLLTHRKLRIFGDFDHGAEQVDLGDSVHVLVTPIGCMTVLICKDFLDAHPSVESLLTEVPMDWVLVPSFGDEKTIRAHKERAKELSVVKTGTHTVVAQTLNTAVKPVQPPAECVRGFGHTAGCKEHEPQVGESGGLVTFPLIQQAPMPPKSARPSLMRIK
;
A
#
# COMPACT_ATOMS: atom_id res chain seq x y z
N MET A 1 -7.64 -21.95 20.40
CA MET A 1 -6.88 -23.20 20.15
C MET A 1 -7.73 -24.39 19.73
N LYS A 2 -8.84 -24.75 20.40
CA LYS A 2 -9.70 -25.88 19.94
C LYS A 2 -10.10 -25.75 18.46
N ARG A 3 -10.55 -24.57 18.03
CA ARG A 3 -10.86 -24.27 16.62
C ARG A 3 -9.65 -24.42 15.69
N VAL A 4 -8.46 -24.01 16.11
CA VAL A 4 -7.22 -24.19 15.33
C VAL A 4 -6.95 -25.68 15.08
N ALA A 5 -7.04 -26.52 16.12
CA ALA A 5 -6.86 -27.97 15.97
C ALA A 5 -7.87 -28.60 15.00
N GLN A 6 -9.13 -28.16 15.06
CA GLN A 6 -10.17 -28.60 14.12
C GLN A 6 -9.84 -28.21 12.67
N LEU A 7 -9.39 -26.97 12.45
CA LEU A 7 -9.02 -26.48 11.12
C LEU A 7 -7.80 -27.23 10.57
N LEU A 8 -6.81 -27.53 11.40
CA LEU A 8 -5.66 -28.36 11.02
C LEU A 8 -6.10 -29.79 10.64
N GLN A 9 -7.03 -30.39 11.40
CA GLN A 9 -7.59 -31.71 11.07
C GLN A 9 -8.37 -31.71 9.75
N GLN A 10 -9.04 -30.60 9.43
CA GLN A 10 -9.75 -30.37 8.18
C GLN A 10 -8.82 -29.95 7.03
N HIS A 11 -7.52 -29.79 7.31
CA HIS A 11 -6.51 -29.29 6.38
C HIS A 11 -6.81 -27.86 5.85
N ASP A 12 -7.61 -27.06 6.57
CA ASP A 12 -7.85 -25.64 6.25
C ASP A 12 -6.79 -24.76 6.92
N LEU A 13 -5.57 -24.87 6.39
CA LEU A 13 -4.38 -24.22 6.96
C LEU A 13 -4.47 -22.70 6.92
N ARG A 14 -5.09 -22.14 5.88
CA ARG A 14 -5.24 -20.68 5.70
C ARG A 14 -6.21 -20.12 6.73
N GLN A 15 -7.35 -20.77 6.95
CA GLN A 15 -8.25 -20.36 8.02
C GLN A 15 -7.63 -20.57 9.41
N ALA A 16 -6.84 -21.63 9.60
CA ALA A 16 -6.10 -21.85 10.85
C ALA A 16 -5.13 -20.68 11.14
N LEU A 17 -4.41 -20.20 10.12
CA LEU A 17 -3.51 -19.06 10.22
C LEU A 17 -4.28 -17.76 10.56
N VAL A 18 -5.40 -17.49 9.89
CA VAL A 18 -6.28 -16.34 10.22
C VAL A 18 -6.81 -16.43 11.66
N ARG A 19 -7.21 -17.62 12.11
CA ARG A 19 -7.63 -17.81 13.50
C ARG A 19 -6.50 -17.50 14.47
N LEU A 20 -5.27 -17.95 14.20
CA LEU A 20 -4.13 -17.62 15.05
C LEU A 20 -3.85 -16.11 15.08
N TRP A 21 -4.01 -15.41 13.95
CA TRP A 21 -3.92 -13.95 13.91
C TRP A 21 -4.98 -13.29 14.79
N VAL A 22 -6.25 -13.66 14.66
CA VAL A 22 -7.37 -13.13 15.48
C VAL A 22 -7.16 -13.42 16.97
N LEU A 23 -6.59 -14.58 17.32
CA LEU A 23 -6.25 -14.87 18.71
C LEU A 23 -5.10 -13.99 19.20
N GLY A 24 -4.08 -13.76 18.38
CA GLY A 24 -2.89 -12.98 18.71
C GLY A 24 -3.08 -11.46 18.63
N SER A 25 -4.10 -10.97 17.93
CA SER A 25 -4.44 -9.54 17.94
C SER A 25 -4.95 -9.06 19.31
N ASN A 26 -5.31 -9.99 20.19
CA ASN A 26 -5.46 -9.73 21.61
C ASN A 26 -4.06 -9.60 22.25
N GLY A 27 -3.62 -8.35 22.48
CA GLY A 27 -2.30 -8.03 23.03
C GLY A 27 -1.90 -8.85 24.29
N PRO A 28 -2.76 -8.96 25.32
CA PRO A 28 -2.46 -9.80 26.50
C PRO A 28 -2.18 -11.27 26.16
N ARG A 29 -2.90 -11.84 25.19
CA ARG A 29 -2.70 -13.23 24.78
C ARG A 29 -1.38 -13.41 24.03
N LEU A 30 -1.06 -12.54 23.08
CA LEU A 30 0.21 -12.61 22.35
C LEU A 30 1.40 -12.42 23.30
N ASN A 31 1.31 -11.48 24.23
CA ASN A 31 2.31 -11.31 25.28
C ASN A 31 2.49 -12.58 26.12
N THR A 32 1.40 -13.28 26.44
CA THR A 32 1.50 -14.58 27.15
C THR A 32 2.28 -15.60 26.31
N TRP A 33 1.97 -15.74 25.02
CA TRP A 33 2.68 -16.66 24.13
C TRP A 33 4.17 -16.36 24.04
N GLU A 34 4.52 -15.08 23.97
CA GLU A 34 5.88 -14.56 23.97
C GLU A 34 6.63 -14.89 25.26
N GLN A 35 6.00 -14.66 26.42
CA GLN A 35 6.60 -14.93 27.72
C GLN A 35 6.77 -16.42 28.00
N THR A 36 5.89 -17.26 27.47
CA THR A 36 5.98 -18.72 27.63
C THR A 36 6.87 -19.40 26.59
N ARG A 37 7.41 -18.65 25.61
CA ARG A 37 8.21 -19.26 24.55
C ARG A 37 9.54 -19.78 25.11
N SER A 38 9.94 -20.96 24.63
CA SER A 38 11.24 -21.58 24.95
C SER A 38 12.41 -20.79 24.32
N THR A 39 13.63 -21.34 24.40
CA THR A 39 14.79 -20.76 23.71
C THR A 39 14.56 -20.70 22.20
N ASP A 40 15.34 -19.88 21.50
CA ASP A 40 15.20 -19.72 20.04
C ASP A 40 15.47 -21.06 19.31
N GLU A 41 16.37 -21.90 19.82
CA GLU A 41 16.64 -23.25 19.30
C GLU A 41 15.43 -24.19 19.50
N ALA A 42 14.80 -24.15 20.67
CA ALA A 42 13.64 -24.97 20.96
C ALA A 42 12.42 -24.54 20.12
N LEU A 43 12.22 -23.22 19.95
CA LEU A 43 11.19 -22.67 19.05
C LEU A 43 11.39 -23.15 17.61
N GLU A 44 12.64 -23.11 17.12
CA GLU A 44 12.97 -23.50 15.75
C GLU A 44 12.81 -25.01 15.52
N SER A 45 13.23 -25.83 16.48
CA SER A 45 12.98 -27.28 16.48
C SER A 45 11.49 -27.60 16.42
N GLU A 46 10.70 -26.93 17.25
CA GLU A 46 9.25 -27.10 17.32
C GLU A 46 8.56 -26.62 16.03
N ARG A 47 9.02 -25.52 15.42
CA ARG A 47 8.56 -25.04 14.11
C ARG A 47 8.81 -26.10 13.05
N GLN A 48 10.01 -26.67 13.02
CA GLN A 48 10.36 -27.69 12.02
C GLN A 48 9.51 -28.95 12.18
N GLN A 49 9.21 -29.36 13.42
CA GLN A 49 8.32 -30.49 13.66
C GLN A 49 6.88 -30.19 13.22
N PHE A 50 6.33 -29.00 13.51
CA PHE A 50 5.01 -28.61 12.98
C PHE A 50 4.99 -28.61 11.45
N LEU A 51 6.05 -28.14 10.80
CA LEU A 51 6.16 -28.14 9.34
C LEU A 51 6.12 -29.57 8.78
N THR A 52 6.88 -30.50 9.39
CA THR A 52 6.86 -31.92 9.03
C THR A 52 5.48 -32.54 9.20
N ASP A 53 4.78 -32.21 10.29
CA ASP A 53 3.43 -32.71 10.55
C ASP A 53 2.44 -32.20 9.49
N ILE A 54 2.48 -30.90 9.16
CA ILE A 54 1.65 -30.29 8.12
C ILE A 54 1.91 -30.96 6.76
N GLN A 55 3.18 -31.15 6.39
CA GLN A 55 3.58 -31.82 5.15
C GLN A 55 3.10 -33.27 5.09
N SER A 56 3.11 -33.96 6.23
CA SER A 56 2.69 -35.36 6.38
C SER A 56 1.20 -35.51 6.69
N GLN A 57 0.43 -34.41 6.73
CA GLN A 57 -0.99 -34.36 7.11
C GLN A 57 -1.29 -34.98 8.49
N VAL A 58 -0.31 -34.93 9.41
CA VAL A 58 -0.47 -35.37 10.79
C VAL A 58 -1.07 -34.20 11.58
N THR A 59 -2.19 -34.44 12.27
CA THR A 59 -2.80 -33.40 13.11
C THR A 59 -2.06 -33.30 14.44
N PRO A 60 -1.45 -32.15 14.80
CA PRO A 60 -0.79 -31.98 16.08
C PRO A 60 -1.78 -32.04 17.24
N SER A 61 -1.36 -32.54 18.40
CA SER A 61 -2.21 -32.60 19.59
C SER A 61 -2.56 -31.20 20.10
N MET A 62 -3.73 -31.08 20.76
CA MET A 62 -4.18 -29.78 21.30
C MET A 62 -3.20 -29.22 22.33
N ASP A 63 -2.57 -30.07 23.14
CA ASP A 63 -1.63 -29.62 24.17
C ASP A 63 -0.34 -29.09 23.56
N ARG A 64 0.13 -29.71 22.48
CA ARG A 64 1.29 -29.21 21.72
C ARG A 64 1.01 -27.87 21.05
N ILE A 65 -0.17 -27.70 20.44
CA ILE A 65 -0.60 -26.41 19.86
C ILE A 65 -0.65 -25.30 20.93
N LYS A 66 -1.12 -25.61 22.14
CA LYS A 66 -1.16 -24.64 23.25
C LYS A 66 0.24 -24.32 23.79
N ALA A 67 1.14 -25.30 23.82
CA ALA A 67 2.49 -25.14 24.34
C ALA A 67 3.37 -24.29 23.41
N ALA A 68 3.17 -24.37 22.09
CA ALA A 68 4.03 -23.69 21.11
C ALA A 68 3.28 -22.98 19.97
N PRO A 69 2.36 -22.05 20.26
CA PRO A 69 1.56 -21.39 19.24
C PRO A 69 2.39 -20.55 18.26
N LEU A 70 3.48 -19.92 18.72
CA LEU A 70 4.35 -19.10 17.86
C LEU A 70 5.13 -19.95 16.85
N ALA A 71 5.55 -21.15 17.24
CA ALA A 71 6.17 -22.11 16.34
C ALA A 71 5.19 -22.58 15.26
N LEU A 72 3.94 -22.87 15.67
CA LEU A 72 2.87 -23.23 14.74
C LEU A 72 2.55 -22.11 13.75
N ILE A 73 2.47 -20.85 14.21
CA ILE A 73 2.26 -19.68 13.33
C ILE A 73 3.33 -19.65 12.25
N ARG A 74 4.62 -19.69 12.63
CA ARG A 74 5.73 -19.65 11.68
C ARG A 74 5.70 -20.83 10.71
N ALA A 75 5.40 -22.04 11.20
CA ALA A 75 5.32 -23.23 10.36
C ALA A 75 4.19 -23.15 9.32
N LEU A 76 3.00 -22.70 9.73
CA LEU A 76 1.86 -22.50 8.82
C LEU A 76 2.15 -21.40 7.80
N ASP A 77 2.66 -20.27 8.27
CA ASP A 77 2.98 -19.11 7.44
C ASP A 77 4.01 -19.45 6.35
N ASP A 78 5.09 -20.14 6.72
CA ASP A 78 6.10 -20.65 5.79
C ASP A 78 5.53 -21.68 4.81
N TYR A 79 4.74 -22.65 5.29
CA TYR A 79 4.17 -23.71 4.44
C TYR A 79 3.18 -23.14 3.42
N ILE A 80 2.29 -22.25 3.85
CA ILE A 80 1.30 -21.61 2.97
C ILE A 80 2.01 -20.77 1.90
N ALA A 81 3.09 -20.06 2.27
CA ALA A 81 3.85 -19.24 1.34
C ALA A 81 4.60 -20.09 0.31
N HIS A 82 5.17 -21.21 0.73
CA HIS A 82 5.89 -22.11 -0.16
C HIS A 82 4.96 -22.80 -1.17
N THR A 83 3.78 -23.24 -0.73
CA THR A 83 2.79 -23.93 -1.57
C THR A 83 2.01 -22.99 -2.49
N ASN A 84 1.93 -21.69 -2.15
CA ASN A 84 1.17 -20.69 -2.90
C ASN A 84 2.03 -19.53 -3.40
N SER A 85 3.34 -19.74 -3.57
CA SER A 85 4.27 -18.66 -3.91
C SER A 85 3.72 -17.81 -5.07
N PRO A 86 3.42 -16.52 -4.85
CA PRO A 86 2.82 -15.66 -5.88
C PRO A 86 3.73 -15.47 -7.09
N TYR A 87 5.03 -15.69 -6.92
CA TYR A 87 6.03 -15.67 -7.97
C TYR A 87 5.94 -16.88 -8.92
N ASN A 88 5.44 -18.01 -8.42
CA ASN A 88 5.43 -19.25 -9.18
C ASN A 88 4.13 -19.45 -9.96
N THR A 89 3.04 -18.75 -9.60
CA THR A 89 1.75 -18.90 -10.31
C THR A 89 0.82 -17.69 -10.08
N PRO A 90 1.00 -16.56 -10.80
CA PRO A 90 0.11 -15.39 -10.72
C PRO A 90 -1.37 -15.74 -10.98
N ALA A 91 -1.63 -16.78 -11.79
CA ALA A 91 -2.96 -17.25 -12.16
C ALA A 91 -3.76 -17.95 -11.02
N ARG A 92 -3.25 -18.01 -9.78
CA ARG A 92 -3.89 -18.76 -8.68
C ARG A 92 -4.55 -17.92 -7.59
N PHE A 93 -4.50 -16.60 -7.69
CA PHE A 93 -5.19 -15.74 -6.74
C PHE A 93 -6.46 -15.19 -7.36
N ASP A 94 -7.59 -15.57 -6.77
CA ASP A 94 -8.85 -14.87 -6.90
C ASP A 94 -9.29 -14.34 -5.52
N THR A 95 -10.30 -13.48 -5.49
CA THR A 95 -10.80 -12.88 -4.24
C THR A 95 -11.28 -13.96 -3.26
N GLU A 96 -11.88 -15.06 -3.74
CA GLU A 96 -12.38 -16.15 -2.89
C GLU A 96 -11.23 -16.88 -2.17
N THR A 97 -10.11 -17.09 -2.86
CA THR A 97 -8.94 -17.76 -2.29
C THR A 97 -8.28 -16.96 -1.17
N LEU A 98 -8.49 -15.64 -1.11
CA LEU A 98 -8.00 -14.74 -0.06
C LEU A 98 -9.03 -14.52 1.06
N ALA A 99 -10.34 -14.61 0.77
CA ALA A 99 -11.43 -14.34 1.70
C ALA A 99 -11.52 -15.38 2.82
N ARG A 100 -11.55 -14.95 4.07
CA ARG A 100 -11.70 -15.81 5.26
C ARG A 100 -12.72 -15.21 6.22
N THR A 101 -13.32 -16.05 7.06
CA THR A 101 -14.28 -15.59 8.07
C THR A 101 -13.94 -16.19 9.42
N GLU A 102 -13.82 -15.37 10.45
CA GLU A 102 -13.58 -15.85 11.82
C GLU A 102 -14.42 -15.05 12.81
N ASP A 103 -15.09 -15.74 13.74
CA ASP A 103 -15.97 -15.15 14.75
C ASP A 103 -17.00 -14.16 14.16
N GLY A 104 -17.54 -14.47 12.97
CA GLY A 104 -18.55 -13.65 12.27
C GLY A 104 -17.99 -12.42 11.54
N LYS A 105 -16.67 -12.22 11.52
CA LYS A 105 -16.01 -11.12 10.82
C LYS A 105 -15.25 -11.61 9.60
N GLY A 106 -15.29 -10.84 8.52
CA GLY A 106 -14.55 -11.12 7.30
C GLY A 106 -13.10 -10.63 7.36
N TYR A 107 -12.19 -11.41 6.78
CA TYR A 107 -10.76 -11.12 6.69
C TYR A 107 -10.23 -11.48 5.30
N TRP A 108 -9.11 -10.88 4.94
CA TRP A 108 -8.30 -11.24 3.79
C TRP A 108 -6.94 -11.75 4.26
N LEU A 109 -6.49 -12.89 3.74
CA LEU A 109 -5.14 -13.39 3.98
C LEU A 109 -4.24 -13.05 2.78
N ALA A 110 -3.58 -11.89 2.81
CA ALA A 110 -2.76 -11.40 1.70
C ALA A 110 -1.28 -11.79 1.88
N PRO A 111 -0.53 -12.06 0.79
CA PRO A 111 0.89 -12.34 0.88
C PRO A 111 1.70 -11.10 1.21
N VAL A 112 2.83 -11.30 1.88
CA VAL A 112 3.88 -10.30 2.13
C VAL A 112 5.14 -10.75 1.44
N VAL A 113 5.64 -9.89 0.54
CA VAL A 113 6.74 -10.23 -0.37
C VAL A 113 8.02 -9.44 -0.09
N LEU A 114 7.89 -8.22 0.45
CA LEU A 114 9.03 -7.34 0.70
C LEU A 114 9.64 -7.57 2.08
N GLN A 115 10.97 -7.56 2.12
CA GLN A 115 11.75 -7.64 3.36
C GLN A 115 11.59 -6.39 4.23
N ALA A 116 11.35 -5.23 3.61
CA ALA A 116 11.28 -3.96 4.33
C ALA A 116 10.18 -3.96 5.41
N ARG A 117 9.05 -4.61 5.15
CA ARG A 117 7.97 -4.80 6.14
C ARG A 117 8.48 -5.48 7.39
N ARG A 118 9.23 -6.58 7.25
CA ARG A 118 9.80 -7.32 8.39
C ARG A 118 10.84 -6.51 9.15
N ASN A 119 11.53 -5.59 8.47
CA ASN A 119 12.59 -4.79 9.05
C ASN A 119 12.07 -3.53 9.77
N ALA A 120 10.79 -3.17 9.59
CA ALA A 120 10.16 -2.07 10.30
C ALA A 120 10.30 -2.26 11.82
N SER A 121 10.55 -1.18 12.56
CA SER A 121 10.86 -1.27 13.99
C SER A 121 9.75 -1.93 14.80
N LEU A 122 8.49 -1.56 14.58
CA LEU A 122 7.35 -2.17 15.27
C LEU A 122 7.19 -3.65 14.93
N ASN A 123 7.42 -4.05 13.68
CA ASN A 123 7.32 -5.46 13.25
C ASN A 123 8.43 -6.35 13.83
N ARG A 124 9.44 -5.77 14.50
CA ARG A 124 10.48 -6.51 15.23
C ARG A 124 10.29 -6.50 16.74
N GLN A 125 9.29 -5.78 17.24
CA GLN A 125 9.03 -5.72 18.67
C GLN A 125 8.26 -6.96 19.14
N ALA A 126 8.57 -7.41 20.35
CA ALA A 126 7.77 -8.41 21.04
C ALA A 126 6.32 -7.93 21.14
N CYS A 127 5.38 -8.87 21.12
CA CYS A 127 3.94 -8.58 21.13
C CYS A 127 3.41 -7.85 19.88
N ASN A 128 4.19 -7.76 18.80
CA ASN A 128 3.69 -7.36 17.49
C ASN A 128 3.48 -8.59 16.61
N LEU A 129 2.33 -8.71 15.95
CA LEU A 129 2.03 -9.83 15.06
C LEU A 129 2.99 -9.90 13.87
N GLY A 130 3.49 -8.77 13.38
CA GLY A 130 4.48 -8.73 12.29
C GLY A 130 5.79 -9.45 12.62
N ALA A 131 6.10 -9.67 13.90
CA ALA A 131 7.26 -10.44 14.33
C ALA A 131 7.09 -11.95 14.12
N TRP A 132 5.86 -12.43 13.90
CA TRP A 132 5.51 -13.85 13.82
C TRP A 132 4.91 -14.25 12.47
N PHE A 133 4.19 -13.34 11.82
CA PHE A 133 3.61 -13.51 10.50
C PHE A 133 4.50 -12.79 9.49
N HIS A 134 5.43 -13.54 8.88
CA HIS A 134 6.45 -12.99 8.00
C HIS A 134 5.98 -12.97 6.55
N ARG A 135 5.25 -14.00 6.13
CA ARG A 135 4.90 -14.26 4.73
C ARG A 135 3.48 -13.84 4.38
N HIS A 136 2.63 -13.62 5.37
CA HIS A 136 1.26 -13.15 5.15
C HIS A 136 0.87 -12.05 6.13
N VAL A 137 -0.14 -11.30 5.73
CA VAL A 137 -0.84 -10.34 6.56
C VAL A 137 -2.33 -10.67 6.53
N VAL A 138 -2.99 -10.53 7.68
CA VAL A 138 -4.45 -10.62 7.75
C VAL A 138 -5.01 -9.20 7.78
N LEU A 139 -5.74 -8.85 6.72
CA LEU A 139 -6.43 -7.56 6.60
C LEU A 139 -7.90 -7.77 7.01
N PRO A 140 -8.50 -6.89 7.82
CA PRO A 140 -9.93 -6.97 8.05
C PRO A 140 -10.69 -6.57 6.78
N THR A 141 -11.91 -7.07 6.58
CA THR A 141 -12.84 -6.59 5.53
C THR A 141 -13.47 -5.24 5.86
N GLU A 142 -13.39 -4.83 7.13
CA GLU A 142 -13.89 -3.56 7.65
C GLU A 142 -12.98 -3.10 8.80
N THR A 143 -12.53 -1.85 8.78
CA THR A 143 -11.66 -1.29 9.83
C THR A 143 -12.43 -1.05 11.14
N ALA A 144 -11.71 -0.77 12.23
CA ALA A 144 -12.32 -0.43 13.51
C ALA A 144 -13.25 0.81 13.44
N TYR A 145 -13.06 1.66 12.43
CA TYR A 145 -13.85 2.87 12.20
C TYR A 145 -14.80 2.75 11.01
N GLY A 146 -15.11 1.53 10.56
CA GLY A 146 -16.18 1.27 9.59
C GLY A 146 -15.80 1.48 8.12
N LEU A 147 -14.51 1.66 7.79
CA LEU A 147 -14.09 1.72 6.39
C LEU A 147 -14.05 0.31 5.81
N ARG A 148 -14.68 0.11 4.65
CA ARG A 148 -14.63 -1.17 3.94
C ARG A 148 -13.26 -1.38 3.30
N VAL A 149 -12.75 -2.60 3.34
CA VAL A 149 -11.47 -2.96 2.71
C VAL A 149 -11.74 -3.89 1.54
N HIS A 150 -11.55 -3.36 0.34
CA HIS A 150 -11.69 -4.11 -0.92
C HIS A 150 -10.33 -4.61 -1.40
N ILE A 151 -10.26 -5.87 -1.80
CA ILE A 151 -9.11 -6.43 -2.47
C ILE A 151 -9.38 -6.58 -3.97
N ASN A 152 -8.45 -6.03 -4.74
CA ASN A 152 -8.26 -6.27 -6.16
C ASN A 152 -6.95 -7.05 -6.32
N ILE A 153 -6.91 -8.03 -7.21
CA ILE A 153 -5.69 -8.79 -7.50
C ILE A 153 -5.24 -8.34 -8.88
N SER A 154 -3.97 -7.95 -9.03
CA SER A 154 -3.46 -7.61 -10.36
C SER A 154 -3.54 -8.83 -11.26
N GLN A 155 -4.19 -8.69 -12.41
CA GLN A 155 -4.22 -9.70 -13.45
C GLN A 155 -3.28 -9.27 -14.59
N SER A 156 -3.29 -10.02 -15.69
CA SER A 156 -2.70 -9.63 -16.97
C SER A 156 -1.20 -9.29 -16.93
N THR A 157 -0.80 -8.41 -17.83
CA THR A 157 0.58 -7.93 -18.05
C THR A 157 1.14 -7.18 -16.85
N VAL A 158 0.29 -6.61 -15.98
CA VAL A 158 0.74 -5.93 -14.74
C VAL A 158 1.44 -6.92 -13.83
N SER A 159 0.82 -8.09 -13.59
CA SER A 159 1.42 -9.15 -12.79
C SER A 159 2.67 -9.73 -13.44
N GLU A 160 2.66 -9.95 -14.76
CA GLU A 160 3.84 -10.42 -15.48
C GLU A 160 5.00 -9.43 -15.41
N GLY A 161 4.72 -8.14 -15.60
CA GLY A 161 5.68 -7.04 -15.50
C GLY A 161 6.34 -6.96 -14.14
N PHE A 162 5.54 -6.97 -13.06
CA PHE A 162 6.08 -6.99 -11.69
C PHE A 162 6.85 -8.27 -11.36
N THR A 163 6.42 -9.42 -11.89
CA THR A 163 7.13 -10.69 -11.69
C THR A 163 8.50 -10.64 -12.36
N LYS A 164 8.58 -10.05 -13.57
CA LYS A 164 9.82 -9.91 -14.33
C LYS A 164 10.87 -9.06 -13.61
N LEU A 165 10.46 -8.04 -12.85
CA LEU A 165 11.40 -7.21 -12.07
C LEU A 165 12.26 -8.03 -11.10
N TRP A 166 11.74 -9.15 -10.58
CA TRP A 166 12.49 -10.03 -9.68
C TRP A 166 13.61 -10.81 -10.35
N SER A 167 13.58 -10.91 -11.68
CA SER A 167 14.59 -11.60 -12.48
C SER A 167 15.77 -10.69 -12.86
N ASP A 168 15.69 -9.39 -12.58
CA ASP A 168 16.78 -8.45 -12.83
C ASP A 168 17.94 -8.69 -11.84
N GLU A 169 19.18 -8.38 -12.23
CA GLU A 169 20.35 -8.51 -11.35
C GLU A 169 20.23 -7.64 -10.09
N GLN A 170 19.61 -6.46 -10.25
CA GLN A 170 19.28 -5.53 -9.17
C GLN A 170 17.79 -5.19 -9.25
N PRO A 171 16.91 -6.06 -8.72
CA PRO A 171 15.47 -5.85 -8.76
C PRO A 171 15.10 -4.48 -8.20
N ALA A 172 14.39 -3.68 -8.99
CA ALA A 172 13.98 -2.35 -8.59
C ALA A 172 12.67 -1.94 -9.26
N LEU A 173 11.84 -1.22 -8.52
CA LEU A 173 10.67 -0.55 -9.05
C LEU A 173 11.04 0.88 -9.43
N LYS A 174 10.82 1.24 -10.69
CA LYS A 174 11.03 2.59 -11.21
C LYS A 174 9.69 3.32 -11.29
N VAL A 175 9.53 4.41 -10.56
CA VAL A 175 8.29 5.19 -10.53
C VAL A 175 8.56 6.59 -11.05
N TRP A 176 7.83 7.00 -12.07
CA TRP A 176 7.83 8.38 -12.53
C TRP A 176 6.83 9.19 -11.73
N ILE A 177 7.30 10.28 -11.10
CA ILE A 177 6.45 11.25 -10.43
C ILE A 177 6.24 12.40 -11.39
N GLY A 178 5.00 12.58 -11.84
CA GLY A 178 4.65 13.59 -12.84
C GLY A 178 4.47 14.97 -12.23
N HIS A 179 4.90 15.99 -12.98
CA HIS A 179 4.60 17.39 -12.72
C HIS A 179 4.24 18.09 -14.04
N PHE A 180 3.43 19.14 -13.94
CA PHE A 180 3.02 19.96 -15.08
C PHE A 180 3.49 21.39 -14.86
N ASN A 181 4.36 21.88 -15.74
CA ASN A 181 4.79 23.28 -15.80
C ASN A 181 4.36 23.88 -17.14
N ASP A 182 3.07 23.76 -17.41
CA ASP A 182 2.43 24.06 -18.71
C ASP A 182 1.49 25.27 -18.64
N ALA A 183 1.47 25.96 -17.49
CA ALA A 183 0.57 27.06 -17.16
C ALA A 183 -0.94 26.70 -17.19
N ALA A 184 -1.31 25.45 -17.48
CA ALA A 184 -2.67 25.00 -17.32
C ALA A 184 -2.97 24.79 -15.83
N ASP A 185 -4.14 25.23 -15.38
CA ASP A 185 -4.49 25.16 -13.97
C ASP A 185 -5.94 24.75 -13.76
N VAL A 186 -6.18 24.16 -12.59
CA VAL A 186 -7.50 23.76 -12.16
C VAL A 186 -8.39 24.99 -11.99
N GLN A 187 -9.56 24.92 -12.60
CA GLN A 187 -10.62 25.91 -12.46
C GLN A 187 -11.55 25.49 -11.33
N TRP A 188 -11.91 26.45 -10.48
CA TRP A 188 -12.70 26.22 -9.29
C TRP A 188 -14.10 26.82 -9.43
N THR A 189 -15.08 26.13 -8.87
CA THR A 189 -16.41 26.67 -8.60
C THR A 189 -16.58 26.82 -7.09
N ARG A 190 -17.40 27.78 -6.68
CA ARG A 190 -17.75 28.00 -5.27
C ARG A 190 -19.26 28.12 -5.12
N ASN A 191 -19.79 27.61 -4.02
CA ASN A 191 -21.18 27.83 -3.62
C ASN A 191 -21.33 29.11 -2.78
N ASP A 192 -22.56 29.45 -2.40
CA ASP A 192 -22.89 30.69 -1.68
C ASP A 192 -22.24 30.83 -0.29
N ILE A 193 -21.77 29.72 0.29
CA ILE A 193 -21.09 29.69 1.59
C ILE A 193 -19.57 29.51 1.46
N GLY A 194 -19.04 29.60 0.24
CA GLY A 194 -17.59 29.59 -0.04
C GLY A 194 -16.95 28.21 -0.20
N ASN A 195 -17.70 27.11 -0.02
CA ASN A 195 -17.19 25.77 -0.30
C ASN A 195 -16.88 25.62 -1.79
N TRP A 196 -15.86 24.84 -2.10
CA TRP A 196 -15.25 24.84 -3.42
C TRP A 196 -15.19 23.45 -4.05
N ARG A 197 -15.19 23.41 -5.38
CA ARG A 197 -15.09 22.19 -6.17
C ARG A 197 -14.31 22.44 -7.46
N THR A 198 -13.53 21.47 -7.92
CA THR A 198 -12.90 21.52 -9.25
C THR A 198 -13.96 21.42 -10.36
N ALA A 199 -13.80 22.22 -11.41
CA ALA A 199 -14.66 22.23 -12.58
C ALA A 199 -13.98 21.58 -13.79
N CYS A 200 -12.78 22.06 -14.14
CA CYS A 200 -11.96 21.53 -15.23
C CYS A 200 -10.50 21.96 -15.02
N VAL A 201 -9.60 21.55 -15.92
CA VAL A 201 -8.25 22.09 -16.04
C VAL A 201 -8.14 22.89 -17.33
N ALA A 202 -7.61 24.11 -17.29
CA ALA A 202 -7.53 24.98 -18.46
C ALA A 202 -6.16 25.70 -18.57
N PRO A 203 -5.57 25.83 -19.77
CA PRO A 203 -6.10 25.37 -21.07
C PRO A 203 -6.05 23.84 -21.26
N GLN A 204 -7.12 23.28 -21.81
CA GLN A 204 -7.32 21.82 -21.97
C GLN A 204 -6.35 21.18 -22.97
N ASP A 205 -6.14 21.86 -24.09
CA ASP A 205 -5.25 21.42 -25.16
C ASP A 205 -3.78 21.39 -24.69
N VAL A 206 -3.39 22.40 -23.93
CA VAL A 206 -2.04 22.51 -23.35
C VAL A 206 -1.80 21.39 -22.34
N ARG A 207 -2.69 21.19 -21.36
CA ARG A 207 -2.56 20.09 -20.39
C ARG A 207 -2.60 18.72 -21.06
N SER A 208 -3.45 18.53 -22.07
CA SER A 208 -3.49 17.28 -22.83
C SER A 208 -2.17 16.99 -23.54
N ALA A 209 -1.56 17.98 -24.20
CA ALA A 209 -0.26 17.82 -24.83
C ALA A 209 0.82 17.47 -23.79
N SER A 210 0.89 18.21 -22.69
CA SER A 210 1.87 17.99 -21.62
C SER A 210 1.69 16.65 -20.92
N LEU A 211 0.47 16.15 -20.75
CA LEU A 211 0.18 14.80 -20.26
C LEU A 211 0.79 13.73 -21.15
N LEU A 212 0.56 13.80 -22.46
CA LEU A 212 1.10 12.80 -23.39
C LEU A 212 2.62 12.89 -23.48
N THR A 213 3.20 14.09 -23.43
CA THR A 213 4.65 14.27 -23.32
C THR A 213 5.20 13.64 -22.04
N ALA A 214 4.57 13.85 -20.88
CA ALA A 214 5.00 13.27 -19.61
C ALA A 214 4.95 11.74 -19.64
N VAL A 215 3.92 11.14 -20.25
CA VAL A 215 3.84 9.69 -20.45
C VAL A 215 4.98 9.19 -21.34
N ALA A 216 5.23 9.86 -22.47
CA ALA A 216 6.32 9.50 -23.37
C ALA A 216 7.69 9.57 -22.67
N SER A 217 7.96 10.65 -21.93
CA SER A 217 9.21 10.82 -21.17
C SER A 217 9.37 9.77 -20.07
N ALA A 218 8.30 9.42 -19.37
CA ALA A 218 8.32 8.36 -18.35
C ALA A 218 8.63 6.99 -18.98
N THR A 219 8.00 6.69 -20.12
CA THR A 219 8.25 5.47 -20.89
C THR A 219 9.69 5.40 -21.38
N GLU A 220 10.22 6.48 -21.95
CA GLU A 220 11.62 6.58 -22.41
C GLU A 220 12.62 6.40 -21.25
N ALA A 221 12.30 6.95 -20.08
CA ALA A 221 13.09 6.76 -18.86
C ALA A 221 12.97 5.33 -18.27
N GLY A 222 12.12 4.48 -18.84
CA GLY A 222 11.91 3.10 -18.38
C GLY A 222 11.13 3.00 -17.07
N ALA A 223 10.19 3.92 -16.83
CA ALA A 223 9.30 3.87 -15.67
C ALA A 223 8.36 2.67 -15.72
N ASN A 224 8.12 2.06 -14.57
CA ASN A 224 7.14 0.99 -14.36
C ASN A 224 5.78 1.50 -13.89
N ILE A 225 5.77 2.61 -13.16
CA ILE A 225 4.54 3.26 -12.70
C ILE A 225 4.67 4.75 -12.97
N ILE A 226 3.57 5.40 -13.35
CA ILE A 226 3.47 6.87 -13.38
C ILE A 226 2.48 7.32 -12.31
N VAL A 227 2.83 8.35 -11.54
CA VAL A 227 1.96 8.95 -10.52
C VAL A 227 1.81 10.44 -10.80
N PHE A 228 0.59 10.88 -11.13
CA PHE A 228 0.26 12.29 -11.31
C PHE A 228 -0.36 12.92 -10.05
N PRO A 229 -0.25 14.24 -9.86
CA PRO A 229 -0.77 14.92 -8.67
C PRO A 229 -2.29 15.08 -8.63
N GLU A 230 -2.82 15.38 -7.44
CA GLU A 230 -4.20 15.78 -7.24
C GLU A 230 -4.54 17.07 -8.03
N PHE A 231 -5.75 17.11 -8.56
CA PHE A 231 -6.34 18.19 -9.35
C PHE A 231 -5.67 18.56 -10.67
N THR A 232 -4.74 17.72 -11.16
CA THR A 232 -4.02 18.02 -12.42
C THR A 232 -4.68 17.43 -13.66
N LEU A 233 -5.46 16.36 -13.54
CA LEU A 233 -6.07 15.68 -14.68
C LEU A 233 -7.58 15.53 -14.43
N ASP A 234 -8.38 16.31 -15.14
CA ASP A 234 -9.85 16.12 -15.13
C ASP A 234 -10.27 14.94 -16.02
N MET A 235 -11.58 14.77 -16.20
CA MET A 235 -12.15 13.64 -16.93
C MET A 235 -11.72 13.58 -18.41
N ASP A 236 -11.65 14.72 -19.10
CA ASP A 236 -11.31 14.74 -20.53
C ASP A 236 -9.84 14.32 -20.73
N HIS A 237 -8.96 14.78 -19.84
CA HIS A 237 -7.55 14.35 -19.80
C HIS A 237 -7.41 12.86 -19.51
N ARG A 238 -8.17 12.33 -18.53
CA ARG A 238 -8.16 10.89 -18.18
C ARG A 238 -8.63 10.03 -19.34
N GLN A 239 -9.68 10.45 -20.05
CA GLN A 239 -10.14 9.74 -21.23
C GLN A 239 -9.11 9.77 -22.37
N ALA A 240 -8.43 10.91 -22.56
CA ALA A 240 -7.33 11.01 -23.53
C ALA A 240 -6.17 10.08 -23.17
N LEU A 241 -5.81 10.01 -21.87
CA LEU A 241 -4.80 9.09 -21.35
C LEU A 241 -5.18 7.62 -21.60
N VAL A 242 -6.39 7.20 -21.23
CA VAL A 242 -6.85 5.82 -21.43
C VAL A 242 -6.81 5.44 -22.92
N ARG A 243 -7.29 6.33 -23.82
CA ARG A 243 -7.18 6.12 -25.26
C ARG A 243 -5.73 6.02 -25.74
N HIS A 244 -4.82 6.80 -25.15
CA HIS A 244 -3.40 6.74 -25.48
C HIS A 244 -2.77 5.42 -25.04
N LEU A 245 -3.02 4.99 -23.79
CA LEU A 245 -2.51 3.73 -23.22
C LEU A 245 -2.97 2.53 -24.06
N TYR A 246 -4.26 2.44 -24.37
CA TYR A 246 -4.83 1.38 -25.21
C TYR A 246 -4.19 1.32 -26.62
N ARG A 247 -3.87 2.48 -27.22
CA ARG A 247 -3.28 2.53 -28.57
C ARG A 247 -1.77 2.34 -28.59
N ASN A 248 -1.08 2.60 -27.48
CA ASN A 248 0.37 2.62 -27.38
C ASN A 248 0.83 1.80 -26.16
N PRO A 249 0.49 0.50 -26.08
CA PRO A 249 0.89 -0.34 -24.96
C PRO A 249 2.41 -0.37 -24.86
N THR A 250 2.91 -0.12 -23.66
CA THR A 250 4.35 -0.02 -23.40
C THR A 250 4.78 -1.14 -22.46
N PRO A 251 5.67 -2.06 -22.86
CA PRO A 251 6.04 -3.22 -22.03
C PRO A 251 6.74 -2.86 -20.70
N SER A 252 7.37 -1.69 -20.59
CA SER A 252 8.09 -1.26 -19.39
C SER A 252 7.17 -0.61 -18.34
N LEU A 253 6.09 0.03 -18.79
CA LEU A 253 5.11 0.71 -17.94
C LEU A 253 4.00 -0.26 -17.61
N PHE A 254 3.60 -0.38 -16.35
CA PHE A 254 2.57 -1.32 -15.89
C PHE A 254 1.29 -0.60 -15.46
N MET A 255 1.42 0.56 -14.80
CA MET A 255 0.27 1.27 -14.26
C MET A 255 0.44 2.79 -14.28
N VAL A 256 -0.69 3.51 -14.32
CA VAL A 256 -0.71 4.97 -14.26
C VAL A 256 -1.76 5.44 -13.26
N LEU A 257 -1.33 6.12 -12.19
CA LEU A 257 -2.22 6.83 -11.28
C LEU A 257 -2.49 8.22 -11.87
N ALA A 258 -3.71 8.43 -12.38
CA ALA A 258 -4.08 9.63 -13.12
C ALA A 258 -4.49 10.81 -12.23
N GLY A 259 -3.72 11.03 -11.15
CA GLY A 259 -4.03 12.05 -10.15
C GLY A 259 -5.38 11.82 -9.49
N SER A 260 -5.95 12.88 -8.92
CA SER A 260 -7.31 12.88 -8.39
C SER A 260 -8.10 14.11 -8.87
N PHE A 261 -9.43 14.02 -8.99
CA PHE A 261 -10.28 15.13 -9.45
C PHE A 261 -11.70 15.00 -8.90
N HIS A 262 -12.46 16.10 -8.81
CA HIS A 262 -13.86 16.04 -8.34
C HIS A 262 -14.80 15.56 -9.45
N GLU A 263 -15.29 14.33 -9.31
CA GLU A 263 -16.18 13.68 -10.26
C GLU A 263 -17.61 13.63 -9.72
N THR A 264 -18.60 13.88 -10.59
CA THR A 264 -20.02 13.73 -10.23
C THR A 264 -20.47 12.30 -10.48
N GLU A 265 -21.16 11.70 -9.51
CA GLU A 265 -21.86 10.43 -9.66
C GLU A 265 -23.29 10.60 -9.14
N GLY A 266 -24.24 10.77 -10.06
CA GLY A 266 -25.62 11.09 -9.72
C GLY A 266 -25.73 12.42 -8.97
N HIS A 267 -26.22 12.39 -7.73
CA HIS A 267 -26.35 13.56 -6.86
C HIS A 267 -25.12 13.79 -5.96
N LYS A 268 -24.13 12.90 -6.02
CA LYS A 268 -22.91 12.97 -5.20
C LYS A 268 -21.74 13.47 -6.03
N ALA A 269 -20.73 14.00 -5.35
CA ALA A 269 -19.46 14.34 -5.95
C ALA A 269 -18.33 13.77 -5.11
N PHE A 270 -17.32 13.14 -5.71
CA PHE A 270 -16.19 12.57 -4.98
C PHE A 270 -14.88 13.10 -5.54
N ASN A 271 -13.89 13.28 -4.68
CA ASN A 271 -12.51 13.42 -5.14
C ASN A 271 -11.93 12.03 -5.42
N THR A 272 -11.76 11.71 -6.70
CA THR A 272 -11.53 10.34 -7.18
C THR A 272 -10.17 10.20 -7.85
N ALA A 273 -9.41 9.18 -7.41
CA ALA A 273 -8.11 8.81 -7.96
C ALA A 273 -8.14 7.40 -8.59
N PRO A 274 -8.23 7.29 -9.92
CA PRO A 274 -8.19 6.01 -10.63
C PRO A 274 -6.75 5.58 -10.94
N LEU A 275 -6.46 4.30 -10.72
CA LEU A 275 -5.24 3.64 -11.18
C LEU A 275 -5.57 2.82 -12.42
N TYR A 276 -4.92 3.13 -13.55
CA TYR A 276 -5.13 2.42 -14.81
C TYR A 276 -4.04 1.40 -15.07
N SER A 277 -4.41 0.31 -15.73
CA SER A 277 -3.47 -0.58 -16.42
C SER A 277 -2.90 0.13 -17.63
N SER A 278 -1.60 0.06 -17.84
CA SER A 278 -0.92 0.74 -18.95
C SER A 278 -1.14 0.09 -20.31
N ASP A 279 -1.48 -1.20 -20.34
CA ASP A 279 -1.65 -2.00 -21.55
C ASP A 279 -3.06 -1.92 -22.13
N THR A 280 -4.08 -1.96 -21.27
CA THR A 280 -5.49 -1.94 -21.66
C THR A 280 -6.16 -0.59 -21.41
N GLY A 281 -5.60 0.23 -20.52
CA GLY A 281 -6.28 1.43 -19.99
C GLY A 281 -7.43 1.11 -19.02
N GLU A 282 -7.63 -0.15 -18.64
CA GLU A 282 -8.66 -0.55 -17.68
C GLU A 282 -8.37 -0.03 -16.28
N THR A 283 -9.41 0.22 -15.50
CA THR A 283 -9.26 0.67 -14.12
C THR A 283 -8.97 -0.51 -13.21
N LEU A 284 -7.78 -0.52 -12.59
CA LEU A 284 -7.35 -1.55 -11.64
C LEU A 284 -7.92 -1.32 -10.25
N LEU A 285 -7.95 -0.06 -9.81
CA LEU A 285 -8.60 0.38 -8.58
C LEU A 285 -9.04 1.84 -8.71
N THR A 286 -10.02 2.24 -7.92
CA THR A 286 -10.46 3.63 -7.78
C THR A 286 -10.53 3.97 -6.30
N HIS A 287 -9.81 5.01 -5.89
CA HIS A 287 -9.87 5.51 -4.51
C HIS A 287 -10.69 6.80 -4.47
N ARG A 288 -11.61 6.88 -3.50
CA ARG A 288 -12.38 8.10 -3.22
C ARG A 288 -11.89 8.69 -1.90
N LYS A 289 -11.60 9.98 -1.89
CA LYS A 289 -11.01 10.66 -0.74
C LYS A 289 -11.84 10.46 0.52
N LEU A 290 -11.18 10.06 1.60
CA LEU A 290 -11.80 9.72 2.88
C LEU A 290 -11.95 10.92 3.80
N ARG A 291 -11.20 12.00 3.53
CA ARG A 291 -11.14 13.22 4.34
C ARG A 291 -11.26 14.48 3.50
N ILE A 292 -12.21 15.34 3.85
CA ILE A 292 -12.36 16.67 3.25
C ILE A 292 -11.22 17.58 3.70
N PHE A 293 -10.63 18.30 2.75
CA PHE A 293 -9.77 19.44 3.02
C PHE A 293 -10.59 20.74 3.12
N GLY A 294 -10.23 21.62 4.03
CA GLY A 294 -10.94 22.88 4.25
C GLY A 294 -10.49 23.60 5.51
N ASP A 295 -10.79 24.89 5.56
CA ASP A 295 -10.63 25.72 6.74
C ASP A 295 -11.77 26.76 6.83
N PHE A 296 -11.81 27.52 7.92
CA PHE A 296 -12.85 28.53 8.15
C PHE A 296 -12.72 29.76 7.26
N ASP A 297 -11.53 30.04 6.73
CA ASP A 297 -11.24 31.26 5.97
C ASP A 297 -11.52 31.08 4.47
N HIS A 298 -11.33 29.87 3.95
CA HIS A 298 -11.39 29.55 2.51
C HIS A 298 -12.52 28.58 2.14
N GLY A 299 -13.25 28.06 3.14
CA GLY A 299 -14.29 27.05 2.96
C GLY A 299 -13.71 25.64 2.83
N ALA A 300 -14.60 24.66 2.64
CA ALA A 300 -14.23 23.25 2.51
C ALA A 300 -14.50 22.68 1.12
N GLU A 301 -13.87 21.54 0.80
CA GLU A 301 -14.21 20.76 -0.38
C GLU A 301 -15.70 20.42 -0.39
N GLN A 302 -16.37 20.77 -1.48
CA GLN A 302 -17.76 20.40 -1.73
C GLN A 302 -17.82 19.04 -2.42
N VAL A 303 -17.45 17.99 -1.68
CA VAL A 303 -17.49 16.59 -2.10
C VAL A 303 -17.97 15.69 -0.96
N ASP A 304 -18.59 14.58 -1.32
CA ASP A 304 -18.85 13.44 -0.47
C ASP A 304 -17.55 12.66 -0.17
N LEU A 305 -17.54 11.99 0.97
CA LEU A 305 -16.45 11.12 1.39
C LEU A 305 -16.59 9.71 0.81
N GLY A 306 -15.47 9.12 0.43
CA GLY A 306 -15.36 7.67 0.26
C GLY A 306 -15.57 6.94 1.59
N ASP A 307 -15.97 5.68 1.51
CA ASP A 307 -16.22 4.81 2.67
C ASP A 307 -15.40 3.51 2.60
N SER A 308 -14.41 3.47 1.71
CA SER A 308 -13.63 2.27 1.42
C SER A 308 -12.17 2.57 1.10
N VAL A 309 -11.33 1.59 1.41
CA VAL A 309 -9.92 1.54 1.03
C VAL A 309 -9.72 0.36 0.10
N HIS A 310 -9.07 0.62 -1.02
CA HIS A 310 -8.82 -0.38 -2.06
C HIS A 310 -7.37 -0.85 -1.99
N VAL A 311 -7.19 -2.17 -2.03
CA VAL A 311 -5.89 -2.83 -1.94
C VAL A 311 -5.66 -3.59 -3.24
N LEU A 312 -4.61 -3.23 -3.97
CA LEU A 312 -4.16 -4.00 -5.13
C LEU A 312 -3.06 -4.95 -4.69
N VAL A 313 -3.35 -6.25 -4.71
CA VAL A 313 -2.38 -7.31 -4.44
C VAL A 313 -1.58 -7.55 -5.71
N THR A 314 -0.25 -7.33 -5.64
CA THR A 314 0.68 -7.51 -6.76
C THR A 314 1.84 -8.44 -6.39
N PRO A 315 2.62 -8.94 -7.37
CA PRO A 315 3.83 -9.71 -7.10
C PRO A 315 4.93 -8.95 -6.31
N ILE A 316 4.84 -7.62 -6.20
CA ILE A 316 5.75 -6.81 -5.36
C ILE A 316 5.08 -6.26 -4.10
N GLY A 317 3.86 -6.71 -3.79
CA GLY A 317 3.19 -6.49 -2.51
C GLY A 317 1.82 -5.85 -2.65
N CYS A 318 1.23 -5.53 -1.51
CA CYS A 318 -0.04 -4.81 -1.43
C CYS A 318 0.19 -3.31 -1.67
N MET A 319 -0.54 -2.76 -2.63
CA MET A 319 -0.53 -1.33 -2.95
C MET A 319 -1.88 -0.69 -2.62
N THR A 320 -1.85 0.59 -2.25
CA THR A 320 -3.06 1.40 -2.14
C THR A 320 -2.82 2.83 -2.65
N VAL A 321 -3.92 3.55 -2.86
CA VAL A 321 -3.92 4.98 -3.17
C VAL A 321 -4.59 5.71 -2.02
N LEU A 322 -4.01 6.81 -1.56
CA LEU A 322 -4.61 7.72 -0.58
C LEU A 322 -4.45 9.16 -1.09
N ILE A 323 -5.49 9.98 -1.05
CA ILE A 323 -5.44 11.33 -1.64
C ILE A 323 -5.06 12.35 -0.56
N CYS A 324 -3.92 13.02 -0.74
CA CYS A 324 -3.42 14.14 0.07
C CYS A 324 -3.64 13.98 1.58
N LYS A 325 -4.74 14.54 2.09
CA LYS A 325 -5.13 14.54 3.50
C LYS A 325 -5.37 13.13 4.06
N ASP A 326 -5.88 12.20 3.26
CA ASP A 326 -6.09 10.80 3.68
C ASP A 326 -4.82 10.15 4.22
N PHE A 327 -3.65 10.55 3.73
CA PHE A 327 -2.38 9.98 4.12
C PHE A 327 -1.86 10.51 5.47
N LEU A 328 -2.11 11.79 5.78
CA LEU A 328 -1.50 12.51 6.92
C LEU A 328 -2.46 12.97 8.01
N ASP A 329 -3.77 12.82 7.84
CA ASP A 329 -4.76 13.34 8.79
C ASP A 329 -4.73 12.56 10.11
N ALA A 330 -4.91 13.27 11.21
CA ALA A 330 -4.94 12.73 12.57
C ALA A 330 -6.32 12.17 12.97
N HIS A 331 -7.31 12.23 12.07
CA HIS A 331 -8.60 11.62 12.35
C HIS A 331 -8.47 10.10 12.50
N PRO A 332 -9.06 9.49 13.54
CA PRO A 332 -8.82 8.09 13.86
C PRO A 332 -9.09 7.12 12.69
N SER A 333 -10.10 7.40 11.86
CA SER A 333 -10.44 6.55 10.71
C SER A 333 -9.33 6.40 9.67
N VAL A 334 -8.38 7.35 9.59
CA VAL A 334 -7.26 7.31 8.62
C VAL A 334 -5.89 7.30 9.31
N GLU A 335 -5.77 7.81 10.53
CA GLU A 335 -4.53 7.79 11.31
C GLU A 335 -4.05 6.34 11.55
N SER A 336 -4.96 5.47 12.00
CA SER A 336 -4.70 4.06 12.27
C SER A 336 -4.82 3.18 11.03
N LEU A 337 -5.36 3.70 9.92
CA LEU A 337 -5.71 2.91 8.73
C LEU A 337 -4.54 2.06 8.24
N LEU A 338 -3.36 2.65 8.02
CA LEU A 338 -2.20 1.92 7.53
C LEU A 338 -1.55 1.01 8.59
N THR A 339 -2.00 1.05 9.85
CA THR A 339 -1.61 0.08 10.87
C THR A 339 -2.58 -1.10 10.89
N GLU A 340 -3.88 -0.84 10.71
CA GLU A 340 -4.94 -1.86 10.64
C GLU A 340 -4.94 -2.62 9.31
N VAL A 341 -4.65 -1.91 8.22
CA VAL A 341 -4.55 -2.42 6.85
C VAL A 341 -3.13 -2.09 6.34
N PRO A 342 -2.12 -2.83 6.78
CA PRO A 342 -0.73 -2.50 6.45
C PRO A 342 -0.40 -2.78 4.98
N MET A 343 0.21 -1.79 4.33
CA MET A 343 0.54 -1.77 2.89
C MET A 343 2.04 -1.83 2.65
N ASP A 344 2.44 -2.42 1.53
CA ASP A 344 3.84 -2.39 1.09
C ASP A 344 4.12 -1.11 0.28
N TRP A 345 3.10 -0.60 -0.44
CA TRP A 345 3.17 0.62 -1.24
C TRP A 345 1.97 1.54 -1.01
N VAL A 346 2.22 2.84 -0.88
CA VAL A 346 1.18 3.88 -0.86
C VAL A 346 1.51 4.93 -1.92
N LEU A 347 0.60 5.13 -2.85
CA LEU A 347 0.69 6.17 -3.88
C LEU A 347 -0.23 7.34 -3.50
N VAL A 348 0.32 8.54 -3.43
CA VAL A 348 -0.37 9.72 -2.90
C VAL A 348 -0.39 10.84 -3.95
N PRO A 349 -1.47 11.00 -4.71
CA PRO A 349 -1.71 12.23 -5.44
C PRO A 349 -2.03 13.32 -4.42
N SER A 350 -1.33 14.46 -4.53
CA SER A 350 -1.35 15.49 -3.51
C SER A 350 -1.41 16.90 -4.07
N PHE A 351 -2.20 17.74 -3.40
CA PHE A 351 -2.31 19.17 -3.64
C PHE A 351 -2.14 19.96 -2.34
N GLY A 352 -1.29 20.97 -2.35
CA GLY A 352 -0.96 21.76 -1.16
C GLY A 352 0.36 22.52 -1.29
N ASP A 353 0.81 23.06 -0.17
CA ASP A 353 1.98 23.92 -0.03
C ASP A 353 3.18 23.18 0.59
N GLU A 354 4.21 23.94 0.99
CA GLU A 354 5.40 23.41 1.67
C GLU A 354 5.06 22.70 2.99
N LYS A 355 4.07 23.19 3.74
CA LYS A 355 3.65 22.54 5.00
C LYS A 355 3.04 21.18 4.71
N THR A 356 2.25 21.10 3.65
CA THR A 356 1.61 19.86 3.20
C THR A 356 2.67 18.81 2.84
N ILE A 357 3.65 19.14 2.00
CA ILE A 357 4.69 18.18 1.62
C ILE A 357 5.57 17.78 2.81
N ARG A 358 5.83 18.69 3.74
CA ARG A 358 6.60 18.38 4.97
C ARG A 358 5.87 17.36 5.82
N ALA A 359 4.58 17.55 6.04
CA ALA A 359 3.75 16.59 6.77
C ALA A 359 3.67 15.23 6.05
N HIS A 360 3.62 15.21 4.71
CA HIS A 360 3.72 13.96 3.93
C HIS A 360 5.06 13.26 4.13
N LYS A 361 6.19 13.97 4.11
CA LYS A 361 7.52 13.40 4.36
C LYS A 361 7.65 12.81 5.77
N GLU A 362 7.19 13.55 6.78
CA GLU A 362 7.18 13.08 8.17
C GLU A 362 6.38 11.78 8.31
N ARG A 363 5.20 11.73 7.71
CA ARG A 363 4.35 10.53 7.71
C ARG A 363 4.98 9.36 6.94
N ALA A 364 5.56 9.63 5.77
CA ALA A 364 6.25 8.61 4.97
C ALA A 364 7.43 7.99 5.74
N LYS A 365 8.22 8.82 6.42
CA LYS A 365 9.33 8.38 7.29
C LYS A 365 8.87 7.55 8.48
N GLU A 366 7.75 7.93 9.09
CA GLU A 366 7.17 7.17 10.19
C GLU A 366 6.73 5.77 9.72
N LEU A 367 6.04 5.69 8.57
CA LEU A 367 5.58 4.43 8.00
C LEU A 367 6.74 3.53 7.54
N SER A 368 7.77 4.11 6.91
CA SER A 368 8.89 3.37 6.33
C SER A 368 9.80 2.73 7.38
N VAL A 369 10.05 3.40 8.51
CA VAL A 369 11.04 2.96 9.51
C VAL A 369 10.39 2.41 10.78
N VAL A 370 9.29 3.02 11.21
CA VAL A 370 8.69 2.73 12.51
C VAL A 370 7.55 1.73 12.36
N LYS A 371 6.51 2.10 11.61
CA LYS A 371 5.22 1.39 11.65
C LYS A 371 5.21 0.11 10.83
N THR A 372 5.25 0.23 9.51
CA THR A 372 4.87 -0.87 8.61
C THR A 372 5.96 -1.29 7.65
N GLY A 373 6.97 -0.47 7.40
CA GLY A 373 7.94 -0.74 6.33
C GLY A 373 7.34 -0.51 4.95
N THR A 374 6.58 0.57 4.81
CA THR A 374 5.87 0.95 3.59
C THR A 374 6.72 1.87 2.72
N HIS A 375 6.76 1.60 1.41
CA HIS A 375 7.26 2.53 0.41
C HIS A 375 6.18 3.57 0.11
N THR A 376 6.56 4.84 0.05
CA THR A 376 5.62 5.93 -0.25
C THR A 376 6.05 6.66 -1.52
N VAL A 377 5.10 6.97 -2.39
CA VAL A 377 5.30 7.86 -3.54
C VAL A 377 4.30 9.00 -3.42
N VAL A 378 4.77 10.23 -3.36
CA VAL A 378 3.92 11.42 -3.29
C VAL A 378 4.12 12.25 -4.55
N ALA A 379 3.06 12.39 -5.34
CA ALA A 379 3.01 13.30 -6.49
C ALA A 379 2.32 14.59 -6.07
N GLN A 380 3.10 15.65 -5.90
CA GLN A 380 2.63 16.95 -5.43
C GLN A 380 2.41 17.89 -6.62
N THR A 381 1.37 18.71 -6.64
CA THR A 381 1.28 19.75 -7.67
C THR A 381 2.25 20.89 -7.40
N LEU A 382 2.84 21.45 -8.47
CA LEU A 382 3.57 22.73 -8.41
C LEU A 382 2.64 23.93 -8.66
N ASN A 383 1.46 23.67 -9.24
CA ASN A 383 0.45 24.69 -9.47
C ASN A 383 -0.34 24.89 -8.19
N THR A 384 -0.17 26.06 -7.58
CA THR A 384 -0.98 26.48 -6.44
C THR A 384 -2.06 27.41 -6.99
N ALA A 385 -3.33 27.12 -6.66
CA ALA A 385 -4.46 27.99 -6.96
C ALA A 385 -4.32 29.42 -6.39
N VAL A 386 -3.31 29.62 -5.54
CA VAL A 386 -2.94 30.88 -4.91
C VAL A 386 -1.65 31.35 -5.57
N LYS A 387 -1.70 32.44 -6.36
CA LYS A 387 -0.48 33.11 -6.81
C LYS A 387 0.39 33.39 -5.57
N PRO A 388 1.60 32.83 -5.48
CA PRO A 388 2.45 33.12 -4.33
C PRO A 388 2.70 34.63 -4.29
N VAL A 389 2.50 35.27 -3.13
CA VAL A 389 2.92 36.67 -2.92
C VAL A 389 4.45 36.78 -3.07
N GLN A 390 5.16 35.67 -2.84
CA GLN A 390 6.57 35.45 -3.16
C GLN A 390 6.74 34.00 -3.63
N PRO A 391 7.58 33.72 -4.65
CA PRO A 391 7.86 32.34 -5.05
C PRO A 391 8.34 31.55 -3.83
N PRO A 392 7.85 30.31 -3.63
CA PRO A 392 8.31 29.49 -2.51
C PRO A 392 9.83 29.35 -2.58
N ALA A 393 10.50 29.47 -1.42
CA ALA A 393 11.96 29.39 -1.32
C ALA A 393 12.51 28.04 -1.81
N GLU A 394 11.68 26.99 -1.79
CA GLU A 394 11.98 25.66 -2.27
C GLU A 394 10.80 25.14 -3.12
N CYS A 395 11.10 24.57 -4.28
CA CYS A 395 10.10 23.98 -5.16
C CYS A 395 9.44 22.79 -4.44
N VAL A 396 8.12 22.81 -4.24
CA VAL A 396 7.36 21.78 -3.52
C VAL A 396 7.21 20.52 -4.40
N ARG A 397 8.32 19.80 -4.58
CA ARG A 397 8.42 18.64 -5.49
C ARG A 397 7.83 17.39 -4.87
N GLY A 398 7.31 16.53 -5.72
CA GLY A 398 6.99 15.16 -5.34
C GLY A 398 8.25 14.39 -4.93
N PHE A 399 8.06 13.31 -4.18
CA PHE A 399 9.17 12.50 -3.68
C PHE A 399 8.79 11.03 -3.56
N GLY A 400 9.80 10.18 -3.57
CA GLY A 400 9.68 8.81 -3.11
C GLY A 400 10.36 8.61 -1.76
N HIS A 401 9.81 7.75 -0.91
CA HIS A 401 10.43 7.36 0.35
C HIS A 401 10.52 5.83 0.41
N THR A 402 11.75 5.32 0.41
CA THR A 402 12.02 3.88 0.41
C THR A 402 11.81 3.28 1.80
N ALA A 403 11.09 2.17 1.89
CA ALA A 403 10.89 1.45 3.13
C ALA A 403 12.23 1.04 3.78
N GLY A 404 12.35 1.21 5.10
CA GLY A 404 13.57 0.90 5.85
C GLY A 404 14.71 1.93 5.70
N CYS A 405 14.58 2.94 4.85
CA CYS A 405 15.56 4.03 4.73
C CYS A 405 15.17 5.21 5.63
N LYS A 406 16.14 5.80 6.35
CA LYS A 406 15.89 6.94 7.26
C LYS A 406 16.01 8.31 6.60
N GLU A 407 16.80 8.40 5.52
CA GLU A 407 17.31 9.70 5.01
C GLU A 407 17.23 9.84 3.48
N HIS A 408 16.90 8.79 2.73
CA HIS A 408 16.89 8.87 1.27
C HIS A 408 15.49 9.16 0.73
N GLU A 409 15.29 10.41 0.31
CA GLU A 409 14.06 10.91 -0.32
C GLU A 409 14.42 11.51 -1.69
N PRO A 410 14.57 10.71 -2.74
CA PRO A 410 14.76 11.23 -4.09
C PRO A 410 13.57 12.13 -4.45
N GLN A 411 13.89 13.40 -4.69
CA GLN A 411 12.95 14.41 -5.19
C GLN A 411 13.09 14.50 -6.70
N VAL A 412 11.99 14.82 -7.36
CA VAL A 412 11.96 14.98 -8.82
C VAL A 412 12.16 16.43 -9.27
N GLY A 413 12.47 16.64 -10.54
CA GLY A 413 12.61 17.98 -11.11
C GLY A 413 11.27 18.66 -11.37
N GLU A 414 11.31 19.87 -11.94
CA GLU A 414 10.11 20.67 -12.27
C GLU A 414 9.21 20.02 -13.33
N SER A 415 9.78 19.16 -14.19
CA SER A 415 9.06 18.41 -15.21
C SER A 415 8.69 16.99 -14.78
N GLY A 416 8.81 16.69 -13.48
CA GLY A 416 8.75 15.32 -13.00
C GLY A 416 10.11 14.64 -13.03
N GLY A 417 10.11 13.34 -12.77
CA GLY A 417 11.34 12.56 -12.75
C GLY A 417 11.15 11.13 -12.29
N LEU A 418 12.19 10.34 -12.50
CA LEU A 418 12.22 8.94 -12.14
C LEU A 418 12.79 8.77 -10.72
N VAL A 419 12.07 8.00 -9.92
CA VAL A 419 12.53 7.51 -8.62
C VAL A 419 12.65 5.99 -8.67
N THR A 420 13.75 5.46 -8.14
CA THR A 420 14.03 4.02 -8.12
C THR A 420 13.96 3.48 -6.71
N PHE A 421 13.17 2.43 -6.50
CA PHE A 421 13.02 1.74 -5.24
C PHE A 421 13.62 0.33 -5.34
N PRO A 422 14.65 0.00 -4.54
CA PRO A 422 15.19 -1.35 -4.53
C PRO A 422 14.12 -2.34 -4.03
N LEU A 423 13.96 -3.45 -4.75
CA LEU A 423 13.09 -4.55 -4.37
C LEU A 423 13.92 -5.61 -3.66
N ILE A 424 13.77 -5.69 -2.34
CA ILE A 424 14.45 -6.70 -1.53
C ILE A 424 13.42 -7.76 -1.15
N GLN A 425 13.52 -8.91 -1.81
CA GLN A 425 12.67 -10.06 -1.49
C GLN A 425 12.94 -10.51 -0.05
N GLN A 426 11.90 -11.01 0.59
CA GLN A 426 12.09 -11.68 1.87
C GLN A 426 12.98 -12.92 1.75
N ALA A 427 14.21 -12.80 2.26
CA ALA A 427 15.09 -13.95 2.39
C ALA A 427 14.43 -15.02 3.29
N PRO A 428 14.61 -16.33 2.98
CA PRO A 428 14.45 -17.38 3.98
C PRO A 428 15.27 -16.97 5.21
N MET A 429 14.70 -17.06 6.41
CA MET A 429 15.45 -16.63 7.60
C MET A 429 16.76 -17.42 7.68
N PRO A 430 17.92 -16.76 7.78
CA PRO A 430 19.07 -17.44 8.33
C PRO A 430 18.69 -17.86 9.77
N PRO A 431 19.01 -19.10 10.20
CA PRO A 431 18.83 -19.51 11.58
C PRO A 431 19.88 -18.79 12.42
N LYS A 432 19.65 -17.51 12.74
CA LYS A 432 20.37 -16.73 13.77
C LYS A 432 19.88 -15.28 13.76
N SER A 433 19.22 -14.91 14.85
CA SER A 433 19.68 -13.76 15.60
C SER A 433 19.53 -14.12 17.07
N ALA A 434 20.66 -14.22 17.77
CA ALA A 434 20.64 -14.15 19.22
C ALA A 434 19.77 -12.96 19.64
N ARG A 435 18.99 -13.12 20.70
CA ARG A 435 18.23 -12.01 21.31
C ARG A 435 19.08 -10.74 21.24
N PRO A 436 18.55 -9.61 20.71
CA PRO A 436 19.27 -8.35 20.79
C PRO A 436 19.69 -8.18 22.23
N SER A 437 20.99 -7.99 22.47
CA SER A 437 21.45 -7.67 23.82
C SER A 437 20.65 -6.46 24.28
N LEU A 438 20.02 -6.55 25.45
CA LEU A 438 19.31 -5.42 26.04
C LEU A 438 20.33 -4.29 26.20
N MET A 439 20.37 -3.37 25.24
CA MET A 439 21.00 -2.08 25.47
C MET A 439 20.14 -1.41 26.54
N ARG A 440 20.70 -1.31 27.76
CA ARG A 440 20.11 -0.47 28.80
C ARG A 440 19.91 0.91 28.19
N ILE A 441 18.65 1.30 28.01
CA ILE A 441 18.28 2.69 27.78
C ILE A 441 18.66 3.41 29.08
N LYS A 442 19.66 4.29 28.99
CA LYS A 442 20.05 5.17 30.10
C LYS A 442 19.07 6.33 30.21
#